data_AF-A0A6I1VT45-F1
#
_entry.id   AF-A0A6I1VT45-F1
#
_cell.length_a   1.000
_cell.length_b   1.000
_cell.length_c   1.000
_cell.angle_alpha   90.00
_cell.angle_beta   90.00
_cell.angle_gamma   90.00
#
_symmetry.space_group_name_H-M   'P 1'
#
loop_
_entity.id
_entity.type
_entity.pdbx_description
1 polymer ?
#
loop_
_entity_poly.entity_id
_entity_poly.type
_entity_poly.pdbx_seq_one_letter_code
_entity_poly.pdbx_strand_id
1 'polypeptide(L)'
;MVTLNEISQLLYGTGDESPGWQDSKEELISLAAKAFPGKAFCVVKQWILIDLTVTPVEREKLTSLGLLPMTLFAHEIVLDSKGRFQSGMWVRSNFGKAFAEGCMFETKSTVYLLCGSGLRKEANVGAAFSMKAG
;
A
#
# COMPACT_ATOMS: atom_id res chain seq x y z
N MET A 1 -11.15 17.51 -11.33
CA MET A 1 -11.83 16.27 -11.74
C MET A 1 -10.73 15.28 -12.11
N VAL A 2 -10.75 14.06 -11.57
CA VAL A 2 -9.76 13.03 -11.91
C VAL A 2 -10.07 12.48 -13.29
N THR A 3 -9.05 12.37 -14.13
CA THR A 3 -9.16 11.84 -15.50
C THR A 3 -8.82 10.36 -15.57
N LEU A 4 -9.36 9.68 -16.59
CA LEU A 4 -9.01 8.28 -16.86
C LEU A 4 -7.50 8.12 -17.15
N ASN A 5 -6.88 9.13 -17.77
CA ASN A 5 -5.45 9.12 -18.07
C ASN A 5 -4.61 9.16 -16.78
N GLU A 6 -4.96 9.99 -15.80
CA GLU A 6 -4.27 10.01 -14.50
C GLU A 6 -4.35 8.66 -13.78
N ILE A 7 -5.53 8.03 -13.79
CA ILE A 7 -5.70 6.69 -13.19
C ILE A 7 -4.90 5.64 -13.96
N SER A 8 -4.91 5.69 -15.30
CA SER A 8 -4.16 4.77 -16.16
C SER A 8 -2.65 4.89 -15.94
N GLN A 9 -2.11 6.10 -15.86
CA GLN A 9 -0.69 6.32 -15.56
C GLN A 9 -0.32 5.82 -14.16
N LEU A 10 -1.22 5.99 -13.18
CA LEU A 10 -0.98 5.50 -11.83
C LEU A 10 -0.96 3.97 -11.76
N LEU A 11 -1.83 3.28 -12.50
CA LEU A 11 -1.87 1.81 -12.54
C LEU A 11 -0.78 1.20 -13.44
N TYR A 12 -0.59 1.73 -14.65
CA TYR A 12 0.19 1.09 -15.72
C TYR A 12 1.36 1.91 -16.22
N GLY A 13 1.44 3.19 -15.86
CA GLY A 13 2.58 4.04 -16.21
C GLY A 13 3.85 3.63 -15.48
N THR A 14 4.97 4.24 -15.86
CA THR A 14 6.25 4.06 -15.16
C THR A 14 6.19 4.66 -13.75
N GLY A 15 6.98 4.11 -12.85
CA GLY A 15 7.21 4.62 -11.50
C GLY A 15 8.61 4.26 -11.05
N ASP A 16 9.04 4.80 -9.92
CA ASP A 16 10.34 4.45 -9.36
C ASP A 16 10.29 3.02 -8.82
N GLU A 17 11.27 2.19 -9.16
CA GLU A 17 11.35 0.86 -8.58
C GLU A 17 11.55 0.96 -7.07
N SER A 18 10.69 0.29 -6.33
CA SER A 18 10.80 0.19 -4.88
C SER A 18 11.07 -1.27 -4.51
N PRO A 19 12.19 -1.57 -3.83
CA PRO A 19 12.44 -2.92 -3.37
C PRO A 19 11.37 -3.31 -2.34
N GLY A 20 10.86 -4.53 -2.46
CA GLY A 20 10.07 -5.18 -1.41
C GLY A 20 10.79 -6.41 -0.89
N TRP A 21 10.06 -7.28 -0.20
CA TRP A 21 10.59 -8.52 0.34
C TRP A 21 10.89 -9.53 -0.76
N GLN A 22 12.14 -9.99 -0.85
CA GLN A 22 12.58 -10.90 -1.92
C GLN A 22 12.60 -12.37 -1.51
N ASP A 23 12.59 -12.66 -0.20
CA ASP A 23 12.63 -14.02 0.34
C ASP A 23 11.22 -14.63 0.46
N SER A 24 11.10 -15.69 1.27
CA SER A 24 9.85 -16.42 1.45
C SER A 24 8.76 -15.58 2.13
N LYS A 25 7.49 -15.80 1.75
CA LYS A 25 6.36 -15.12 2.41
C LYS A 25 6.24 -15.53 3.89
N GLU A 26 6.65 -16.75 4.24
CA GLU A 26 6.62 -17.29 5.59
C GLU A 26 7.53 -16.49 6.52
N GLU A 27 8.74 -16.14 6.06
CA GLU A 27 9.66 -15.28 6.80
C GLU A 27 9.11 -13.86 6.96
N LEU A 28 8.53 -13.29 5.90
CA LEU A 28 7.89 -11.98 5.97
C LEU A 28 6.73 -11.94 6.96
N ILE A 29 5.90 -12.99 6.99
CA ILE A 29 4.81 -13.15 7.96
C ILE A 29 5.37 -13.25 9.38
N SER A 30 6.44 -14.02 9.58
CA SER A 30 7.10 -14.16 10.89
C SER A 30 7.66 -12.81 11.38
N LEU A 31 8.29 -12.05 10.47
CA LEU A 31 8.81 -10.72 10.77
C LEU A 31 7.67 -9.75 11.13
N ALA A 32 6.58 -9.77 10.35
CA ALA A 32 5.40 -8.96 10.63
C ALA A 32 4.74 -9.32 11.97
N ALA A 33 4.68 -10.60 12.33
CA ALA A 33 4.13 -11.05 13.60
C ALA A 33 4.94 -10.54 14.81
N LYS A 34 6.27 -10.38 14.65
CA LYS A 34 7.16 -9.79 15.67
C LYS A 34 6.99 -8.27 15.74
N ALA A 35 6.95 -7.60 14.59
CA ALA A 35 6.85 -6.13 14.50
C ALA A 35 5.46 -5.60 14.88
N PHE A 36 4.40 -6.36 14.57
CA PHE A 36 3.00 -5.97 14.78
C PHE A 36 2.18 -7.09 15.46
N PRO A 37 2.48 -7.44 16.74
CA PRO A 37 1.84 -8.56 17.41
C PRO A 37 0.31 -8.46 17.41
N GLY A 38 -0.36 -9.53 16.97
CA GLY A 38 -1.82 -9.64 16.95
C GLY A 38 -2.55 -8.80 15.90
N LYS A 39 -1.82 -8.00 15.11
CA LYS A 39 -2.42 -7.17 14.05
C LYS A 39 -2.72 -8.02 12.82
N ALA A 40 -3.81 -7.68 12.10
CA ALA A 40 -4.09 -8.33 10.83
C ALA A 40 -3.02 -7.96 9.80
N PHE A 41 -2.64 -8.92 8.96
CA PHE A 41 -1.77 -8.71 7.82
C PHE A 41 -2.42 -9.15 6.50
N CYS A 42 -1.94 -8.57 5.41
CA CYS A 42 -2.27 -8.94 4.04
C CYS A 42 -0.99 -9.01 3.21
N VAL A 43 -0.63 -10.19 2.71
CA VAL A 43 0.50 -10.38 1.80
C VAL A 43 0.05 -10.01 0.40
N VAL A 44 0.80 -9.14 -0.26
CA VAL A 44 0.46 -8.60 -1.58
C VAL A 44 1.65 -8.66 -2.53
N LYS A 45 1.34 -8.71 -3.82
CA LYS A 45 2.30 -8.66 -4.94
C LYS A 45 1.87 -7.58 -5.93
N GLN A 46 2.80 -7.22 -6.82
CA GLN A 46 2.55 -6.23 -7.88
C GLN A 46 1.96 -4.95 -7.26
N TRP A 47 2.70 -4.42 -6.29
CA TRP A 47 2.24 -3.35 -5.43
C TRP A 47 2.81 -2.00 -5.87
N ILE A 48 2.06 -0.96 -5.55
CA ILE A 48 2.37 0.44 -5.84
C ILE A 48 2.19 1.22 -4.54
N LEU A 49 3.29 1.75 -4.01
CA LEU A 49 3.26 2.78 -2.97
C LEU A 49 2.99 4.12 -3.63
N ILE A 50 2.00 4.84 -3.10
CA ILE A 50 1.54 6.09 -3.70
C ILE A 50 1.73 7.20 -2.68
N ASP A 51 2.71 8.06 -2.92
CA ASP A 51 2.89 9.32 -2.21
C ASP A 51 1.82 10.31 -2.65
N LEU A 52 1.06 10.80 -1.67
CA LEU A 52 -0.06 11.68 -1.92
C LEU A 52 0.43 13.13 -1.95
N THR A 53 0.22 13.79 -3.08
CA THR A 53 0.41 15.24 -3.20
C THR A 53 -0.70 15.92 -2.39
N VAL A 54 -0.34 16.45 -1.23
CA VAL A 54 -1.22 17.12 -0.28
C VAL A 54 -0.70 18.52 0.05
N THR A 55 -1.61 19.44 0.35
CA THR A 55 -1.27 20.78 0.84
C THR A 55 -0.63 20.71 2.23
N PRO A 56 0.09 21.77 2.67
CA PRO A 56 0.65 21.82 4.03
C PRO A 56 -0.40 21.61 5.13
N VAL A 57 -1.61 22.18 4.96
CA VAL A 57 -2.71 22.04 5.92
C VAL A 57 -3.21 20.60 6.01
N GLU A 58 -3.37 19.93 4.86
CA GLU A 58 -3.75 18.51 4.83
C GLU A 58 -2.66 17.60 5.41
N ARG A 59 -1.39 17.91 5.14
CA ARG A 59 -0.24 17.20 5.71
C ARG A 59 -0.21 17.32 7.23
N GLU A 60 -0.42 18.52 7.76
CA GLU A 60 -0.48 18.76 9.21
C GLU A 60 -1.64 17.99 9.83
N LYS A 61 -2.82 18.02 9.19
CA LYS A 61 -3.98 17.24 9.62
C LYS A 61 -3.69 15.73 9.65
N LEU A 62 -3.10 15.16 8.60
CA LEU A 62 -2.71 13.75 8.57
C LEU A 62 -1.69 13.43 9.66
N THR A 63 -0.68 14.27 9.83
CA THR A 63 0.37 14.09 10.85
C THR A 63 -0.22 14.12 12.27
N SER A 64 -1.14 15.05 12.55
CA SER A 64 -1.86 15.13 13.84
C SER A 64 -2.67 13.87 14.17
N LEU A 65 -3.09 13.13 13.14
CA LEU A 65 -3.80 11.85 13.25
C LEU A 65 -2.85 10.63 13.27
N GLY A 66 -1.54 10.84 13.22
CA GLY A 66 -0.54 9.77 13.09
C GLY A 66 -0.61 9.03 11.76
N LEU A 67 -1.00 9.73 10.69
CA LEU A 67 -1.11 9.20 9.33
C LEU A 67 -0.05 9.79 8.42
N LEU A 68 0.37 8.98 7.46
CA LEU A 68 1.23 9.36 6.36
C LEU A 68 0.37 9.80 5.17
N PRO A 69 0.81 10.79 4.39
CA PRO A 69 0.23 11.12 3.09
C PRO A 69 0.65 10.07 2.06
N MET A 70 0.36 8.79 2.34
CA MET A 70 0.67 7.66 1.48
C MET A 70 -0.49 6.68 1.50
N THR A 71 -0.71 6.01 0.38
CA THR A 71 -1.59 4.83 0.30
C THR A 71 -0.92 3.74 -0.51
N LEU A 72 -1.44 2.52 -0.40
CA LEU A 72 -0.96 1.35 -1.12
C LEU A 72 -2.05 0.86 -2.06
N PHE A 73 -1.62 0.46 -3.25
CA PHE A 73 -2.42 -0.38 -4.13
C PHE A 73 -1.64 -1.65 -4.45
N ALA A 74 -2.33 -2.78 -4.56
CA ALA A 74 -1.73 -4.00 -5.05
C ALA A 74 -2.68 -4.67 -6.03
N HIS A 75 -2.13 -5.10 -7.16
CA HIS A 75 -2.88 -5.84 -8.16
C HIS A 75 -3.23 -7.25 -7.67
N GLU A 76 -2.48 -7.80 -6.72
CA GLU A 76 -2.66 -9.17 -6.26
C GLU A 76 -2.52 -9.30 -4.74
N ILE A 77 -3.55 -9.87 -4.11
CA ILE A 77 -3.52 -10.40 -2.76
C ILE A 77 -3.07 -11.85 -2.83
N VAL A 78 -2.02 -12.19 -2.09
CA VAL A 78 -1.53 -13.56 -1.94
C VAL A 78 -2.20 -14.24 -0.75
N LEU A 79 -2.39 -13.51 0.35
CA LEU A 79 -2.97 -14.03 1.59
C LEU A 79 -3.50 -12.91 2.47
N ASP A 80 -4.75 -12.99 2.91
CA ASP A 80 -5.29 -12.14 3.97
C ASP A 80 -5.49 -12.95 5.26
N SER A 81 -4.82 -12.55 6.33
CA SER A 81 -4.87 -13.24 7.64
C SER A 81 -6.27 -13.32 8.27
N LYS A 82 -7.20 -12.47 7.83
CA LYS A 82 -8.59 -12.44 8.31
C LYS A 82 -9.59 -13.00 7.30
N GLY A 83 -9.13 -13.51 6.15
CA GLY A 83 -10.00 -14.06 5.11
C GLY A 83 -11.00 -13.05 4.52
N ARG A 84 -10.72 -11.75 4.65
CA ARG A 84 -11.59 -10.67 4.13
C ARG A 84 -11.57 -10.61 2.60
N PHE A 85 -10.47 -11.06 2.02
CA PHE A 85 -10.21 -11.03 0.60
C PHE A 85 -9.68 -12.38 0.13
N GLN A 86 -10.13 -12.82 -1.05
CA GLN A 86 -9.63 -14.00 -1.72
C GLN A 86 -8.28 -13.73 -2.41
N SER A 87 -7.47 -14.78 -2.54
CA SER A 87 -6.23 -14.73 -3.30
C SER A 87 -6.51 -14.35 -4.76
N GLY A 88 -5.63 -13.56 -5.37
CA GLY A 88 -5.75 -13.08 -6.75
C GLY A 88 -6.60 -11.83 -6.93
N MET A 89 -7.31 -11.37 -5.89
CA MET A 89 -8.00 -10.07 -5.94
C MET A 89 -7.02 -8.92 -5.75
N TRP A 90 -7.43 -7.71 -6.13
CA TRP A 90 -6.68 -6.49 -5.86
C TRP A 90 -7.09 -5.89 -4.51
N VAL A 91 -6.24 -4.99 -3.99
CA VAL A 91 -6.58 -4.17 -2.81
C VAL A 91 -6.04 -2.77 -2.94
N ARG A 92 -6.82 -1.81 -2.45
CA ARG A 92 -6.35 -0.46 -2.14
C ARG A 92 -6.51 -0.21 -0.67
N SER A 93 -5.45 0.26 -0.03
CA SER A 93 -5.49 0.63 1.38
C SER A 93 -6.15 2.00 1.59
N ASN A 94 -6.36 2.34 2.86
CA ASN A 94 -6.52 3.73 3.27
C ASN A 94 -5.12 4.36 3.49
N PHE A 95 -5.07 5.57 4.07
CA PHE A 95 -3.83 6.20 4.49
C PHE A 95 -2.97 5.28 5.38
N GLY A 96 -1.67 5.30 5.10
CA GLY A 96 -0.67 4.63 5.93
C GLY A 96 -0.52 5.30 7.29
N LYS A 97 -0.05 4.55 8.26
CA LYS A 97 0.44 5.01 9.57
C LYS A 97 1.96 4.97 9.62
N ALA A 98 2.55 3.92 9.05
CA ALA A 98 3.98 3.70 9.01
C ALA A 98 4.34 2.94 7.73
N PHE A 99 5.56 3.14 7.25
CA PHE A 99 6.20 2.26 6.29
C PHE A 99 7.53 1.80 6.90
N ALA A 100 7.64 0.50 7.18
CA ALA A 100 8.71 -0.08 7.97
C ALA A 100 9.49 -1.12 7.15
N GLU A 101 10.81 -1.17 7.37
CA GLU A 101 11.72 -2.18 6.81
C GLU A 101 11.65 -2.32 5.28
N GLY A 102 11.21 -1.27 4.57
CA GLY A 102 11.04 -1.28 3.11
C GLY A 102 9.98 -2.26 2.57
N CYS A 103 9.33 -3.06 3.40
CA CYS A 103 8.44 -4.14 2.97
C CYS A 103 7.13 -4.25 3.76
N MET A 104 6.89 -3.36 4.73
CA MET A 104 5.68 -3.37 5.54
C MET A 104 4.99 -2.02 5.54
N PHE A 105 3.80 -1.96 4.95
CA PHE A 105 2.96 -0.77 4.93
C PHE A 105 1.84 -0.91 5.96
N GLU A 106 1.97 -0.20 7.07
CA GLU A 106 1.01 -0.24 8.17
C GLU A 106 -0.15 0.72 7.92
N THR A 107 -1.40 0.26 8.08
CA THR A 107 -2.59 1.11 8.22
C THR A 107 -3.16 0.99 9.64
N LYS A 108 -4.29 1.64 9.93
CA LYS A 108 -4.95 1.53 11.25
C LYS A 108 -5.19 0.06 11.67
N SER A 109 -5.71 -0.78 10.78
CA SER A 109 -6.16 -2.13 11.12
C SER A 109 -5.30 -3.24 10.53
N THR A 110 -4.56 -2.97 9.45
CA THR A 110 -3.89 -4.01 8.65
C THR A 110 -2.46 -3.59 8.31
N VAL A 111 -1.53 -4.53 8.35
CA VAL A 111 -0.19 -4.37 7.78
C VAL A 111 -0.13 -5.08 6.44
N TYR A 112 0.20 -4.35 5.40
CA TYR A 112 0.40 -4.93 4.07
C TYR A 112 1.86 -5.33 3.93
N LEU A 113 2.07 -6.59 3.56
CA LEU A 113 3.38 -7.21 3.45
C LEU A 113 3.73 -7.29 1.96
N LEU A 114 4.74 -6.53 1.56
CA LEU A 114 5.06 -6.24 0.18
C LEU A 114 6.02 -7.31 -0.37
N CYS A 115 5.50 -8.30 -1.09
CA CYS A 115 6.30 -9.34 -1.72
C CYS A 115 6.76 -8.95 -3.13
N GLY A 116 8.04 -9.19 -3.41
CA GLY A 116 8.71 -8.80 -4.63
C GLY A 116 8.88 -7.29 -4.75
N SER A 117 9.57 -6.85 -5.79
CA SER A 117 9.69 -5.43 -6.12
C SER A 117 8.34 -4.86 -6.55
N GLY A 118 8.12 -3.60 -6.23
CA GLY A 118 6.96 -2.82 -6.63
C GLY A 118 7.35 -1.48 -7.20
N LEU A 119 6.37 -0.60 -7.31
CA LEU A 119 6.57 0.76 -7.79
C LEU A 119 6.28 1.77 -6.70
N ARG A 120 6.94 2.91 -6.76
CA ARG A 120 6.62 4.11 -5.99
C ARG A 120 6.24 5.23 -6.96
N LYS A 121 5.11 5.88 -6.69
CA LYS A 121 4.52 6.89 -7.56
C LYS A 121 3.94 8.04 -6.75
N GLU A 122 3.83 9.21 -7.38
CA GLU A 122 3.10 10.34 -6.81
C GLU A 122 1.73 10.50 -7.44
N ALA A 123 0.73 10.85 -6.64
CA ALA A 123 -0.60 11.18 -7.14
C ALA A 123 -1.36 12.11 -6.19
N ASN A 124 -2.33 12.85 -6.71
CA ASN A 124 -3.29 13.54 -5.84
C ASN A 124 -4.22 12.53 -5.14
N VAL A 125 -4.80 12.94 -4.01
CA VAL A 125 -5.72 12.12 -3.20
C VAL A 125 -6.89 11.59 -4.03
N GLY A 126 -7.49 12.42 -4.88
CA GLY A 126 -8.61 12.00 -5.72
C GLY A 126 -8.26 10.84 -6.64
N ALA A 127 -7.13 10.91 -7.33
CA ALA A 127 -6.67 9.89 -8.26
C ALA A 127 -6.36 8.58 -7.54
N ALA A 128 -5.58 8.65 -6.46
CA ALA A 128 -5.23 7.47 -5.67
C ALA A 128 -6.47 6.75 -5.12
N PHE A 129 -7.45 7.49 -4.59
CA PHE A 129 -8.70 6.93 -4.05
C PHE A 129 -9.80 6.68 -5.10
N SER A 130 -9.51 6.88 -6.39
CA SER A 130 -10.37 6.45 -7.50
C SER A 130 -9.90 5.14 -8.14
N MET A 131 -8.72 4.65 -7.78
CA MET A 131 -8.18 3.43 -8.35
C MET A 131 -8.97 2.18 -7.95
N LYS A 132 -9.19 1.33 -8.94
CA LYS A 132 -9.75 -0.01 -8.85
C LYS A 132 -9.09 -0.86 -9.94
N ALA A 133 -8.82 -2.14 -9.69
CA ALA A 133 -8.52 -3.02 -10.81
C ALA A 133 -9.80 -3.23 -11.63
N GLY A 134 -9.64 -3.32 -12.95
CA GLY A 134 -10.72 -3.51 -13.91
C GLY A 134 -11.39 -4.87 -13.79
#